data_AF-A0A844EPS7-F1
#
_entry.id   AF-A0A844EPS7-F1
#
_cell.length_a   1.000
_cell.length_b   1.000
_cell.length_c   1.000
_cell.angle_alpha   90.00
_cell.angle_beta   90.00
_cell.angle_gamma   90.00
#
_symmetry.space_group_name_H-M   'P 1'
#
loop_
_entity.id
_entity.type
_entity.pdbx_description
1 polymer ?
#
loop_
_entity_poly.entity_id
_entity_poly.type
_entity_poly.pdbx_seq_one_letter_code
_entity_poly.pdbx_strand_id
1 'polypeptide(L)' 'MIQATIKHYRGHVSGFTITGHADAGEYGQDIVCSAVSVLSITTVNGL' A
#
# COMPACT_ATOMS: atom_id res chain seq x y z
N MET A 1 -7.95 -7.45 5.77
CA MET A 1 -8.29 -6.01 5.66
C MET A 1 -7.01 -5.22 5.47
N ILE A 2 -6.95 -4.37 4.45
CA ILE A 2 -5.76 -3.57 4.15
C ILE A 2 -5.67 -2.39 5.11
N GLN A 3 -4.48 -2.12 5.64
CA GLN A 3 -4.19 -0.92 6.41
C GLN A 3 -2.93 -0.24 5.87
N ALA A 4 -2.96 1.09 5.79
CA ALA A 4 -1.85 1.91 5.35
C ALA A 4 -1.58 3.01 6.38
N THR A 5 -0.32 3.13 6.79
CA THR A 5 0.15 4.19 7.69
C THR A 5 1.18 5.03 6.97
N ILE A 6 0.96 6.34 6.89
CA ILE A 6 1.89 7.31 6.28
C ILE A 6 2.72 7.96 7.39
N LYS A 7 4.04 7.95 7.23
CA LYS A 7 4.97 8.62 8.13
C LYS A 7 5.29 10.01 7.58
N HIS A 8 5.18 11.00 8.45
CA HIS A 8 5.55 12.38 8.14
C HIS A 8 6.77 12.80 8.96
N TYR A 9 7.68 13.54 8.33
CA TYR A 9 8.80 14.20 9.00
C TYR A 9 8.90 15.64 8.50
N ARG A 10 8.83 16.62 9.42
CA ARG A 10 8.87 18.05 9.11
C ARG A 10 7.92 18.46 7.98
N GLY A 11 6.68 17.95 8.01
CA GLY A 11 5.64 18.25 7.02
C GLY A 11 5.76 17.48 5.70
N HIS A 12 6.81 16.69 5.49
CA HIS A 12 7.01 15.90 4.28
C HIS A 12 6.67 14.43 4.54
N VAL A 13 6.22 13.72 3.51
CA VAL A 13 6.09 12.26 3.57
C VAL A 13 7.49 11.65 3.61
N SER A 14 7.79 10.90 4.67
CA SER A 14 9.09 10.24 4.88
C SER A 14 9.03 8.72 4.72
N GLY A 15 7.84 8.15 4.56
CA GLY A 15 7.65 6.74 4.26
C GLY A 15 6.22 6.27 4.48
N PHE A 16 5.97 5.00 4.21
CA PHE A 16 4.68 4.36 4.45
C PHE A 16 4.86 2.91 4.91
N THR A 17 3.82 2.34 5.51
CA THR A 17 3.75 0.93 5.90
C THR A 17 2.38 0.41 5.52
N ILE A 18 2.33 -0.68 4.75
CA ILE A 18 1.08 -1.28 4.27
C ILE A 18 1.03 -2.74 4.70
N THR A 19 -0.06 -3.15 5.34
CA THR A 19 -0.31 -4.53 5.77
C THR A 19 -1.63 -5.04 5.19
N GLY A 20 -1.76 -6.37 5.07
CA GLY A 20 -3.00 -7.01 4.62
C GLY A 20 -3.32 -6.84 3.12
N HIS A 21 -2.35 -6.43 2.29
CA HIS A 21 -2.46 -6.31 0.82
C HIS A 21 -2.09 -7.61 0.08
N ALA A 22 -1.81 -8.68 0.81
CA ALA A 22 -1.54 -10.01 0.31
C ALA A 22 -2.56 -10.99 0.93
N ASP A 23 -2.70 -12.16 0.31
CA ASP A 23 -3.72 -13.21 0.53
C ASP A 23 -5.01 -13.05 -0.30
N ALA A 24 -5.51 -14.20 -0.76
CA ALA A 24 -6.81 -14.34 -1.42
C ALA A 24 -7.91 -14.19 -0.37
N GLY A 25 -8.55 -13.02 -0.38
CA GLY A 25 -9.67 -12.73 0.51
C GLY A 25 -11.01 -13.16 -0.06
N GLU A 26 -12.08 -12.52 0.40
CA GLU A 26 -13.39 -12.69 -0.22
C GLU A 26 -13.38 -12.26 -1.70
N TYR A 27 -14.38 -12.71 -2.46
CA TYR A 27 -14.50 -12.38 -3.88
C TYR A 27 -14.30 -10.88 -4.14
N GLY A 28 -13.35 -10.55 -5.02
CA GLY A 28 -13.00 -9.17 -5.37
C GLY A 28 -11.91 -8.52 -4.50
N GLN A 29 -11.52 -9.11 -3.37
CA GLN A 29 -10.42 -8.59 -2.54
C GLN A 29 -9.09 -8.58 -3.31
N ASP A 30 -8.88 -9.55 -4.20
CA ASP A 30 -7.67 -9.62 -5.05
C ASP A 30 -7.51 -8.40 -5.97
N ILE A 31 -8.62 -7.78 -6.40
CA ILE A 31 -8.59 -6.53 -7.19
C ILE A 31 -8.06 -5.38 -6.34
N VAL A 32 -8.53 -5.28 -5.09
CA VAL A 32 -8.09 -4.24 -4.15
C VAL A 32 -6.62 -4.46 -3.76
N CYS A 33 -6.23 -5.70 -3.46
CA CYS A 33 -4.84 -6.08 -3.19
C CYS A 33 -3.91 -5.72 -4.37
N SER A 34 -4.35 -5.99 -5.61
CA SER A 34 -3.60 -5.65 -6.82
C SER A 34 -3.43 -4.14 -6.98
N ALA A 35 -4.49 -3.35 -6.74
CA ALA A 35 -4.45 -1.89 -6.81
C ALA A 35 -3.50 -1.28 -5.77
N VAL A 36 -3.53 -1.78 -4.54
CA VAL A 36 -2.63 -1.30 -3.47
C VAL A 36 -1.19 -1.71 -3.78
N SER A 37 -0.97 -2.92 -4.29
CA SER A 37 0.36 -3.41 -4.67
C SER A 37 0.98 -2.57 -5.78
N VAL A 38 0.25 -2.28 -6.86
CA VAL A 38 0.80 -1.49 -7.97
C VAL A 38 1.17 -0.07 -7.53
N LEU A 39 0.33 0.60 -6.75
CA LEU A 39 0.62 1.95 -6.24
C LEU A 39 1.86 1.97 -5.34
N SER A 40 1.99 0.98 -4.45
CA SER A 40 3.11 0.87 -3.52
C SER A 40 4.43 0.63 -4.26
N ILE A 41 4.42 -0.32 -5.19
CA ILE A 41 5.61 -0.70 -5.97
C ILE A 41 6.01 0.45 -6.92
N THR A 42 5.04 1.08 -7.61
CA THR A 42 5.33 2.23 -8.47
C THR A 42 5.92 3.40 -7.68
N THR A 43 5.42 3.66 -6.48
CA THR A 43 5.97 4.73 -5.62
C THR A 43 7.43 4.46 -5.29
N VAL A 44 7.81 3.22 -4.97
CA VAL A 44 9.20 2.85 -4.67
C VAL A 44 10.08 2.88 -5.92
N ASN A 45 9.58 2.37 -7.05
CA ASN A 45 10.34 2.34 -8.31
C ASN A 45 10.53 3.73 -8.93
N GLY A 46 9.71 4.71 -8.57
CA GLY A 46 9.78 6.09 -9.07
C GLY A 46 10.71 7.02 -8.30
N LEU A 47 11.39 6.54 -7.26
CA LEU A 47 12.40 7.28 -6.48
C LEU A 47 13.79 7.16 -7.11
#